data_AF-A0A924HYZ5-F1
#
_entry.id   AF-A0A924HYZ5-F1
#
_cell.length_a   1.000
_cell.length_b   1.000
_cell.length_c   1.000
_cell.angle_alpha   90.00
_cell.angle_beta   90.00
_cell.angle_gamma   90.00
#
_symmetry.space_group_name_H-M   'P 1'
#
loop_
_entity.id
_entity.type
_entity.pdbx_description
1 polymer ?
#
loop_
_entity_poly.entity_id
_entity_poly.type
_entity_poly.pdbx_seq_one_letter_code
_entity_poly.pdbx_strand_id
1 'polypeptide(L)'
;MTLEERVSWQRIAYIVESYQLSGDDGETFDAYLLNLMDRYLMPIVELAFAESIVDVWTSVPLPRGIAFLDHANKILQGWAENGVSSRLMPSDFQQITGLDPAPVLEALKAPTSTPQLR
;
A
#
# COMPACT_ATOMS: atom_id res chain seq x y z
N MET A 1 8.89 -0.02 -17.81
CA MET A 1 8.18 0.86 -16.87
C MET A 1 7.76 2.14 -17.57
N THR A 2 6.45 2.40 -17.66
CA THR A 2 5.83 3.61 -18.21
C THR A 2 5.99 4.81 -17.25
N LEU A 3 5.57 6.01 -17.67
CA LEU A 3 5.57 7.19 -16.80
C LEU A 3 4.60 7.03 -15.62
N GLU A 4 3.40 6.52 -15.88
CA GLU A 4 2.39 6.25 -14.84
C GLU A 4 2.89 5.22 -13.82
N GLU A 5 3.60 4.20 -14.30
CA GLU A 5 4.21 3.21 -13.43
C GLU A 5 5.31 3.82 -12.55
N ARG A 6 6.11 4.74 -13.09
CA ARG A 6 7.13 5.51 -12.34
C ARG A 6 6.51 6.40 -11.27
N VAL A 7 5.44 7.11 -11.60
CA VAL A 7 4.75 7.98 -10.64
C VAL A 7 4.18 7.15 -9.48
N SER A 8 3.54 6.03 -9.77
CA SER A 8 2.98 5.17 -8.72
C SER A 8 4.06 4.54 -7.84
N TRP A 9 5.20 4.15 -8.44
CA TRP A 9 6.36 3.66 -7.68
C TRP A 9 6.90 4.74 -6.73
N GLN A 10 7.04 5.98 -7.20
CA GLN A 10 7.50 7.10 -6.37
C GLN A 10 6.56 7.41 -5.21
N ARG A 11 5.25 7.24 -5.41
CA ARG A 11 4.25 7.42 -4.35
C ARG A 11 4.40 6.40 -3.23
N ILE A 12 4.59 5.12 -3.57
CA ILE A 12 4.85 4.06 -2.59
C ILE A 12 6.18 4.32 -1.87
N ALA A 13 7.25 4.64 -2.61
CA ALA A 13 8.54 4.97 -2.02
C ALA A 13 8.44 6.14 -1.04
N TYR A 14 7.67 7.19 -1.39
CA TYR A 14 7.43 8.33 -0.51
C TYR A 14 6.73 7.94 0.80
N ILE A 15 5.74 7.03 0.77
CA ILE A 15 5.08 6.53 1.99
C ILE A 15 6.10 5.75 2.85
N VAL A 16 6.88 4.86 2.23
CA VAL A 16 7.92 4.06 2.91
C VAL A 16 8.94 4.97 3.60
N GLU A 17 9.42 6.00 2.92
CA GLU A 17 10.39 6.96 3.45
C GLU A 17 9.79 7.82 4.56
N SER A 18 8.59 8.36 4.36
CA SER A 18 7.92 9.27 5.31
C SER A 18 7.69 8.62 6.67
N TYR A 19 7.41 7.32 6.67
CA TYR A 19 7.18 6.54 7.88
C TYR A 19 8.38 5.67 8.27
N GLN A 20 9.51 5.72 7.54
CA GLN A 20 10.69 4.86 7.73
C GLN A 20 10.34 3.36 7.80
N LEU A 21 9.44 2.90 6.93
CA LEU A 21 8.82 1.57 7.02
C LEU A 21 9.80 0.44 6.75
N SER A 22 10.91 0.67 6.04
CA SER A 22 11.92 -0.37 5.77
C SER A 22 12.58 -0.92 7.02
N GLY A 23 12.67 -0.12 8.09
CA GLY A 23 13.47 -0.45 9.27
C GLY A 23 14.90 -0.84 8.89
N ASP A 24 15.38 -1.94 9.48
CA ASP A 24 16.71 -2.50 9.24
C ASP A 24 16.73 -3.57 8.11
N ASP A 25 15.59 -3.85 7.49
CA ASP A 25 15.43 -4.99 6.56
C ASP A 25 15.81 -4.68 5.10
N GLY A 26 16.24 -3.44 4.81
CA GLY A 26 16.82 -2.97 3.54
C GLY A 26 16.45 -3.76 2.28
N GLU A 27 17.41 -4.53 1.75
CA GLU A 27 17.25 -5.31 0.51
C GLU A 27 16.13 -6.36 0.58
N THR A 28 15.90 -6.96 1.76
CA THR A 28 14.84 -7.96 1.95
C THR A 28 13.46 -7.30 1.89
N PHE A 29 13.35 -6.10 2.47
CA PHE A 29 12.14 -5.29 2.37
C PHE A 29 11.85 -4.89 0.92
N ASP A 30 12.86 -4.40 0.19
CA ASP A 30 12.70 -3.96 -1.20
C ASP A 30 12.28 -5.12 -2.12
N ALA A 31 12.86 -6.30 -1.94
CA ALA A 31 12.48 -7.49 -2.69
C ALA A 31 11.03 -7.91 -2.41
N TYR A 32 10.58 -7.86 -1.16
CA TYR A 32 9.20 -8.17 -0.82
C TYR A 32 8.24 -7.09 -1.33
N LEU A 33 8.59 -5.81 -1.21
CA LEU A 33 7.81 -4.71 -1.77
C LEU A 33 7.61 -4.88 -3.28
N LEU A 34 8.68 -5.20 -4.00
CA LEU A 34 8.61 -5.45 -5.44
C LEU A 34 7.64 -6.59 -5.77
N ASN A 35 7.70 -7.70 -5.00
CA ASN A 35 6.74 -8.81 -5.16
C ASN A 35 5.28 -8.37 -4.93
N LEU A 36 5.01 -7.48 -3.97
CA LEU A 36 3.67 -6.94 -3.77
C LEU A 36 3.22 -6.07 -4.95
N MET A 37 4.12 -5.23 -5.48
CA MET A 37 3.84 -4.35 -6.61
C MET A 37 3.71 -5.09 -7.95
N ASP A 38 4.34 -6.25 -8.08
CA ASP A 38 4.14 -7.14 -9.23
C ASP A 38 2.83 -7.91 -9.11
N ARG A 39 2.41 -8.25 -7.89
CA ARG A 39 1.19 -9.00 -7.64
C ARG A 39 -0.06 -8.13 -7.69
N TYR A 40 -0.03 -6.91 -7.16
CA TYR A 40 -1.21 -6.07 -7.00
C TYR A 40 -1.06 -4.74 -7.74
N LEU A 41 -2.20 -4.07 -8.02
CA LEU A 41 -2.18 -2.72 -8.55
C LEU A 41 -1.53 -1.76 -7.54
N MET A 42 -0.57 -0.95 -7.99
CA MET A 42 0.17 -0.04 -7.11
C MET A 42 -0.72 0.91 -6.29
N PRO A 43 -1.80 1.52 -6.83
CA PRO A 43 -2.70 2.32 -6.01
C PRO A 43 -3.40 1.53 -4.89
N ILE A 44 -3.62 0.22 -5.07
CA ILE A 44 -4.17 -0.65 -4.02
C ILE A 44 -3.12 -0.97 -2.96
N VAL A 45 -1.84 -1.12 -3.36
CA VAL A 45 -0.71 -1.23 -2.42
C VAL A 45 -0.56 0.05 -1.59
N GLU A 46 -0.67 1.23 -2.22
CA GLU A 46 -0.67 2.52 -1.51
C GLU A 46 -1.77 2.58 -0.43
N LEU A 47 -3.00 2.19 -0.78
CA LEU A 47 -4.13 2.17 0.14
C LEU A 47 -3.91 1.17 1.29
N ALA A 48 -3.41 -0.03 0.98
CA ALA A 48 -3.10 -1.03 1.99
C ALA A 48 -2.01 -0.55 2.96
N PHE A 49 -1.05 0.24 2.48
CA PHE A 49 -0.01 0.83 3.33
C PHE A 49 -0.60 1.88 4.27
N ALA A 50 -1.44 2.77 3.76
CA ALA A 50 -2.14 3.75 4.59
C ALA A 50 -2.99 3.07 5.68
N GLU A 51 -3.73 2.02 5.32
CA GLU A 51 -4.56 1.27 6.28
C GLU A 51 -3.71 0.50 7.29
N SER A 52 -2.59 -0.09 6.84
CA SER A 52 -1.62 -0.76 7.71
C SER A 52 -1.04 0.19 8.76
N ILE A 53 -0.66 1.40 8.33
CA ILE A 53 -0.13 2.44 9.22
C ILE A 53 -1.14 2.79 10.31
N VAL A 54 -2.42 2.96 9.95
CA VAL A 54 -3.49 3.26 10.92
C VAL A 54 -3.74 2.10 11.87
N ASP A 55 -3.81 0.87 11.36
CA ASP A 55 -4.05 -0.33 12.17
C ASP A 55 -2.99 -0.53 13.25
N VAL A 56 -1.73 -0.17 12.97
CA VAL A 56 -0.60 -0.35 13.89
C VAL A 56 -0.16 0.94 14.59
N TRP A 57 -0.84 2.07 14.37
CA TRP A 57 -0.41 3.40 14.85
C TRP A 57 -0.23 3.46 16.37
N THR A 58 -1.05 2.72 17.11
CA THR A 58 -0.99 2.69 18.58
C THR A 58 0.07 1.73 19.13
N SER A 59 0.73 0.96 18.27
CA SER A 59 1.81 0.04 18.67
C SER A 59 3.12 0.83 18.80
N VAL A 60 3.77 0.75 19.96
CA VAL A 60 5.03 1.46 20.22
C VAL A 60 6.12 0.45 20.60
N PRO A 61 7.19 0.30 19.80
CA PRO A 61 7.43 0.99 18.54
C PRO A 61 6.51 0.53 17.40
N LEU A 62 6.29 1.40 16.40
CA LEU A 62 5.57 1.06 15.17
C LEU A 62 6.28 -0.12 14.49
N PRO A 63 5.56 -1.19 14.08
CA PRO A 63 6.15 -2.28 13.30
C PRO A 63 6.77 -1.76 12.00
N ARG A 64 7.99 -2.22 11.70
CA ARG A 64 8.77 -1.88 10.51
C ARG A 64 9.22 -3.15 9.81
N GLY A 65 9.84 -2.97 8.65
CA GLY A 65 10.47 -4.03 7.89
C GLY A 65 9.47 -5.06 7.39
N ILE A 66 9.88 -6.32 7.40
CA ILE A 66 9.05 -7.44 6.92
C ILE A 66 7.74 -7.56 7.71
N ALA A 67 7.76 -7.26 9.02
CA ALA A 67 6.56 -7.32 9.84
C ALA A 67 5.46 -6.35 9.37
N PHE A 68 5.85 -5.16 8.89
CA PHE A 68 4.91 -4.22 8.28
C PHE A 68 4.37 -4.74 6.95
N LEU A 69 5.24 -5.26 6.07
CA LEU A 69 4.83 -5.80 4.77
C LEU A 69 3.91 -7.02 4.91
N ASP A 70 4.13 -7.86 5.92
CA ASP A 70 3.24 -8.99 6.22
C ASP A 70 1.84 -8.52 6.65
N HIS A 71 1.76 -7.43 7.43
CA HIS A 71 0.48 -6.84 7.80
C HIS A 71 -0.24 -6.28 6.56
N ALA A 72 0.47 -5.51 5.72
CA ALA A 72 -0.07 -4.98 4.47
C ALA A 72 -0.50 -6.09 3.50
N ASN A 73 0.27 -7.16 3.38
CA ASN A 73 -0.06 -8.30 2.52
C ASN A 73 -1.31 -9.04 3.01
N LYS A 74 -1.55 -9.14 4.32
CA LYS A 74 -2.80 -9.70 4.86
C LYS A 74 -4.03 -8.87 4.46
N ILE A 75 -3.93 -7.54 4.51
CA ILE A 75 -4.99 -6.64 4.04
C ILE A 75 -5.23 -6.86 2.53
N LEU A 76 -4.16 -6.87 1.73
CA LEU A 76 -4.23 -7.09 0.28
C LEU A 76 -4.85 -8.44 -0.08
N GLN A 77 -4.50 -9.51 0.62
CA GLN A 77 -5.10 -10.83 0.43
C GLN A 77 -6.59 -10.82 0.75
N GLY A 78 -6.98 -10.23 1.88
CA GLY A 78 -8.39 -10.10 2.26
C GLY A 78 -9.20 -9.34 1.21
N TRP A 79 -8.64 -8.28 0.62
CA TRP A 79 -9.26 -7.53 -0.47
C TRP A 79 -9.29 -8.28 -1.80
N ALA A 80 -8.26 -9.06 -2.12
CA ALA A 80 -8.24 -9.87 -3.32
C ALA A 80 -9.34 -10.95 -3.31
N GLU A 81 -9.67 -11.48 -2.14
CA GLU A 81 -10.71 -12.51 -1.97
C GLU A 81 -12.13 -11.94 -1.89
N ASN A 82 -12.31 -10.81 -1.19
CA ASN A 82 -13.63 -10.30 -0.81
C ASN A 82 -14.01 -8.98 -1.50
N GLY A 83 -13.14 -8.44 -2.35
CA GLY A 83 -13.22 -7.09 -2.88
C GLY A 83 -12.60 -6.07 -1.92
N VAL A 84 -12.09 -4.95 -2.47
CA VAL A 84 -11.51 -3.91 -1.63
C VAL A 84 -12.58 -3.22 -0.81
N SER A 85 -12.42 -3.31 0.50
CA SER A 85 -13.21 -2.60 1.48
C SER A 85 -12.25 -1.93 2.45
N SER A 86 -11.80 -0.73 2.06
CA SER A 86 -10.96 0.10 2.93
C SER A 86 -11.83 0.86 3.93
N ARG A 87 -11.32 0.99 5.15
CA ARG A 87 -11.94 1.81 6.20
C ARG A 87 -11.62 3.30 6.07
N LEU A 88 -10.65 3.66 5.22
CA LEU A 88 -10.18 5.03 5.06
C LEU A 88 -11.05 5.77 4.06
N MET A 89 -11.50 6.97 4.45
CA MET A 89 -12.04 7.92 3.50
C MET A 89 -10.88 8.54 2.69
N PRO A 90 -11.15 9.10 1.49
CA PRO A 90 -10.11 9.76 0.69
C PRO A 90 -9.37 10.88 1.43
N SER A 91 -10.09 11.62 2.28
CA SER A 91 -9.50 12.64 3.16
C SER A 91 -8.53 12.04 4.18
N ASP A 92 -8.85 10.86 4.73
CA ASP A 92 -8.01 10.18 5.70
C ASP A 92 -6.73 9.71 5.01
N PHE A 93 -6.85 9.09 3.83
CA PHE A 93 -5.71 8.69 3.02
C PHE A 93 -4.77 9.89 2.75
N GLN A 94 -5.32 11.03 2.34
CA GLN A 94 -4.53 12.24 2.09
C GLN A 94 -3.88 12.76 3.36
N GLN A 95 -4.57 12.74 4.50
CA GLN A 95 -4.03 13.20 5.78
C GLN A 95 -2.90 12.30 6.30
N ILE A 96 -3.01 10.99 6.09
CA ILE A 96 -2.02 9.99 6.49
C ILE A 96 -0.80 10.05 5.59
N THR A 97 -1.01 10.03 4.27
CA THR A 97 0.07 9.85 3.30
C THR A 97 0.60 11.15 2.73
N GLY A 98 -0.12 12.27 2.82
CA GLY A 98 0.20 13.52 2.13
C GLY A 98 -0.03 13.48 0.60
N LEU A 99 -0.50 12.35 0.06
CA LEU A 99 -0.68 12.14 -1.37
C LEU A 99 -2.12 12.37 -1.83
N ASP A 100 -2.29 12.79 -3.08
CA ASP A 100 -3.61 12.88 -3.72
C ASP A 100 -4.29 11.48 -3.76
N PRO A 101 -5.52 11.31 -3.23
CA PRO A 101 -6.25 10.04 -3.24
C PRO A 101 -6.85 9.67 -4.59
N ALA A 102 -6.85 10.57 -5.60
CA ALA A 102 -7.49 10.31 -6.90
C ALA A 102 -7.05 8.99 -7.57
N PRO A 103 -5.74 8.61 -7.64
CA PRO A 103 -5.32 7.36 -8.27
C PRO A 103 -5.88 6.11 -7.57
N VAL A 104 -5.97 6.15 -6.24
CA VAL A 104 -6.56 5.08 -5.44
C VAL A 104 -8.06 4.97 -5.72
N LEU A 105 -8.77 6.10 -5.70
CA LEU A 105 -10.20 6.15 -5.99
C LEU A 105 -10.55 5.66 -7.40
N GLU A 106 -9.69 5.93 -8.38
CA GLU A 106 -9.84 5.41 -9.74
C GLU A 106 -9.64 3.90 -9.78
N ALA A 107 -8.63 3.37 -9.10
CA ALA A 107 -8.38 1.93 -9.02
C ALA A 107 -9.56 1.18 -8.36
N LEU A 108 -10.25 1.79 -7.40
CA LEU A 108 -11.45 1.21 -6.76
C LEU A 108 -12.69 1.18 -7.68
N LYS A 109 -12.76 2.04 -8.70
CA LYS A 109 -13.88 2.12 -9.65
C LYS A 109 -13.75 1.16 -10.82
N ALA A 110 -12.55 0.63 -11.08
CA ALA A 110 -12.33 -0.31 -12.17
C ALA A 110 -13.12 -1.61 -11.90
N PRO A 111 -13.89 -2.14 -12.87
CA PRO A 111 -14.77 -3.29 -12.64
C PRO A 111 -13.98 -4.55 -12.26
N THR A 112 -14.34 -5.12 -11.12
CA THR A 112 -13.81 -6.32 -10.44
C THR A 112 -14.12 -7.65 -11.16
N SER A 113 -13.93 -7.70 -12.49
CA SER A 113 -14.03 -8.97 -13.25
C SER A 113 -12.71 -9.74 -13.30
N THR A 114 -11.69 -9.23 -12.63
CA THR A 114 -10.36 -9.82 -12.53
C THR A 114 -10.01 -9.78 -11.05
N PRO A 115 -9.38 -10.81 -10.47
CA PRO A 115 -8.76 -10.63 -9.16
C PRO A 115 -7.93 -9.36 -9.25
N GLN A 116 -7.78 -8.59 -8.18
CA GLN A 116 -6.95 -7.38 -8.18
C GLN A 116 -5.43 -7.69 -8.28
N LEU A 117 -5.14 -8.75 -9.00
CA LEU A 117 -3.87 -9.21 -9.48
C LEU A 117 -3.59 -8.51 -10.81
N ARG A 118 -2.33 -8.10 -11.00
CA ARG A 118 -1.85 -7.65 -12.31
C ARG A 118 -1.87 -8.77 -13.35
#